data_AF-A0A226DLQ6-F1
#
_entry.id   AF-A0A226DLQ6-F1
#
_cell.length_a   1.000
_cell.length_b   1.000
_cell.length_c   1.000
_cell.angle_alpha   90.00
_cell.angle_beta   90.00
_cell.angle_gamma   90.00
#
_symmetry.space_group_name_H-M   'P 1'
#
loop_
_entity.id
_entity.type
_entity.pdbx_description
1 polymer ?
#
loop_
_entity_poly.entity_id
_entity_poly.type
_entity_poly.pdbx_seq_one_letter_code
_entity_poly.pdbx_strand_id
1 'polypeptide(L)'
;MVLSEVFLPSLVLLFGIGNILSTFISMSYLRDGKLFQNFGHFYFLLISLETYLGSLCLGTLSGKVNRVSIQFVQNLAKRSGIAGYLVLRKKIKACAPIRIRFGSNYFTILTPLVIIGICIKWTVKFLLVKTEC
;
A
#
# COMPACT_ATOMS: atom_id res chain seq x y z
N MET A 1 -12.14 -4.82 18.19
CA MET A 1 -11.09 -3.88 17.75
C MET A 1 -9.98 -4.55 16.93
N VAL A 2 -9.72 -5.85 17.10
CA VAL A 2 -8.67 -6.61 16.37
C VAL A 2 -8.91 -6.71 14.84
N LEU A 3 -10.18 -6.85 14.40
CA LEU A 3 -10.50 -7.03 12.98
C LEU A 3 -10.02 -5.85 12.11
N SER A 4 -10.14 -4.61 12.61
CA SER A 4 -9.71 -3.41 11.87
C SER A 4 -8.20 -3.26 11.77
N GLU A 5 -7.42 -3.79 12.73
CA GLU A 5 -5.96 -3.70 12.71
C GLU A 5 -5.34 -4.73 11.76
N VAL A 6 -6.00 -5.88 11.57
CA VAL A 6 -5.53 -6.96 10.68
C VAL A 6 -6.07 -6.79 9.26
N PHE A 7 -7.23 -6.17 9.08
CA PHE A 7 -7.89 -6.04 7.78
C PHE A 7 -7.00 -5.34 6.73
N LEU A 8 -6.43 -4.19 7.07
CA LEU A 8 -5.64 -3.42 6.10
C LEU A 8 -4.30 -4.12 5.75
N PRO A 9 -3.54 -4.69 6.70
CA PRO A 9 -2.41 -5.57 6.40
C PRO A 9 -2.75 -6.73 5.49
N SER A 10 -3.83 -7.44 5.78
CA SER A 10 -4.27 -8.58 4.97
C SER A 10 -4.68 -8.13 3.57
N LEU A 11 -5.35 -6.99 3.44
CA LEU A 11 -5.74 -6.42 2.14
C LEU A 11 -4.50 -6.06 1.32
N VAL A 12 -3.52 -5.37 1.91
CA VAL A 12 -2.27 -5.04 1.21
C VAL A 12 -1.51 -6.30 0.78
N LEU A 13 -1.45 -7.32 1.64
CA LEU A 13 -0.84 -8.60 1.29
C LEU A 13 -1.56 -9.30 0.14
N LEU A 14 -2.90 -9.33 0.17
CA LEU A 14 -3.71 -9.92 -0.89
C LEU A 14 -3.47 -9.22 -2.23
N PHE A 15 -3.48 -7.88 -2.22
CA PHE A 15 -3.18 -7.07 -3.40
C PHE A 15 -1.74 -7.32 -3.90
N GLY A 16 -0.76 -7.42 -3.00
CA GLY A 16 0.62 -7.71 -3.35
C GLY A 16 0.82 -9.09 -3.99
N ILE A 17 0.26 -10.14 -3.39
CA ILE A 17 0.33 -11.51 -3.92
C ILE A 17 -0.40 -11.60 -5.26
N GLY A 18 -1.61 -11.01 -5.33
CA GLY A 18 -2.39 -10.95 -6.56
C GLY A 18 -1.63 -10.25 -7.69
N ASN A 19 -0.94 -9.15 -7.39
CA ASN A 19 -0.10 -8.44 -8.34
C ASN A 19 1.04 -9.31 -8.86
N ILE A 20 1.84 -9.93 -7.96
CA ILE A 20 2.96 -10.79 -8.36
C ILE A 20 2.49 -11.93 -9.28
N LEU A 21 1.46 -12.66 -8.87
CA LEU A 21 0.98 -13.84 -9.59
C LEU A 21 0.41 -13.46 -10.96
N SER A 22 -0.44 -12.43 -10.99
CA SER A 22 -1.05 -11.96 -12.23
C SER A 22 -0.02 -11.38 -13.20
N THR A 23 0.92 -10.54 -12.72
CA THR A 23 2.01 -10.02 -13.56
C THR A 23 2.87 -11.15 -14.12
N PHE A 24 3.22 -12.16 -13.31
CA PHE A 24 4.01 -13.30 -13.76
C PHE A 24 3.31 -14.08 -14.88
N ILE A 25 2.03 -14.39 -14.68
CA ILE A 25 1.20 -15.10 -15.67
C ILE A 25 1.07 -14.27 -16.96
N SER A 26 0.74 -12.98 -16.84
CA SER A 26 0.64 -12.08 -17.98
C SER A 26 1.96 -11.96 -18.74
N MET A 27 3.09 -11.80 -18.06
CA MET A 27 4.40 -11.73 -18.72
C MET A 27 4.78 -13.05 -19.38
N SER A 28 4.37 -14.19 -18.82
CA SER A 28 4.56 -15.51 -19.45
C SER A 28 3.76 -15.62 -20.75
N TYR A 29 2.49 -15.22 -20.75
CA TYR A 29 1.67 -15.22 -21.97
C TYR A 29 2.10 -14.18 -22.99
N LEU A 30 2.59 -13.02 -22.55
CA LEU A 30 3.17 -11.99 -23.42
C LEU A 30 4.42 -12.52 -24.12
N ARG A 31 5.29 -13.24 -23.40
CA ARG A 31 6.47 -13.90 -23.97
C ARG A 31 6.10 -14.91 -25.06
N ASP A 32 5.09 -15.73 -24.81
CA ASP A 32 4.64 -16.73 -25.80
C ASP A 32 3.84 -16.12 -26.97
N GLY A 33 3.61 -14.80 -26.97
CA GLY A 33 2.78 -14.10 -27.96
C GLY A 33 1.27 -14.39 -27.84
N LYS A 34 0.84 -15.08 -26.78
CA LYS A 34 -0.54 -15.56 -26.58
C LYS A 34 -1.39 -14.65 -25.70
N LEU A 35 -0.84 -13.51 -25.27
CA LEU A 35 -1.52 -12.60 -24.32
C LEU A 35 -2.89 -12.15 -24.81
N PHE A 36 -3.00 -11.78 -26.09
CA PHE A 36 -4.23 -11.29 -26.70
C PHE A 36 -5.04 -12.39 -27.39
N GLN A 37 -4.57 -13.63 -27.35
CA GLN A 37 -5.19 -14.75 -28.05
C GLN A 37 -6.48 -15.20 -27.36
N ASN A 38 -6.58 -15.02 -26.04
CA ASN A 38 -7.74 -15.41 -25.26
C ASN A 38 -8.08 -14.34 -24.23
N PHE A 39 -9.38 -14.09 -24.02
CA PHE A 39 -9.86 -13.11 -23.04
C PHE A 39 -9.41 -13.47 -21.61
N GLY A 40 -9.29 -14.77 -21.32
CA GLY A 40 -8.74 -15.25 -20.04
C GLY A 40 -7.29 -14.86 -19.80
N HIS A 41 -6.45 -14.75 -20.85
CA HIS A 41 -5.05 -14.33 -20.71
C HIS A 41 -4.95 -12.82 -20.47
N PHE A 42 -5.77 -12.05 -21.19
CA PHE A 42 -5.88 -10.60 -21.00
C PHE A 42 -6.44 -10.24 -19.62
N TYR A 43 -7.34 -11.06 -19.07
CA TYR A 43 -7.90 -10.85 -17.72
C TYR A 43 -6.81 -10.80 -16.63
N PHE A 44 -5.77 -11.63 -16.72
CA PHE A 44 -4.65 -11.56 -15.77
C PHE A 44 -3.89 -10.22 -15.86
N LEU A 45 -3.80 -9.62 -17.05
CA LEU A 45 -3.17 -8.31 -17.21
C LEU A 45 -4.00 -7.22 -16.51
N LEU A 46 -5.33 -7.33 -16.61
CA LEU A 46 -6.26 -6.42 -15.92
C LEU A 46 -6.18 -6.56 -14.41
N ILE A 47 -6.13 -7.78 -13.87
CA ILE A 47 -5.92 -8.02 -12.42
C ILE A 47 -4.59 -7.41 -11.98
N SER A 48 -3.53 -7.58 -12.76
CA SER A 48 -2.22 -6.99 -12.46
C SER A 48 -2.31 -5.47 -12.40
N LEU A 49 -3.04 -4.83 -13.31
CA LEU A 49 -3.22 -3.38 -13.29
C LEU A 49 -4.09 -2.93 -12.10
N GLU A 50 -5.20 -3.63 -11.85
CA GLU A 50 -6.12 -3.32 -10.75
C GLU A 50 -5.42 -3.42 -9.39
N THR A 51 -4.67 -4.50 -9.17
CA THR A 51 -3.94 -4.73 -7.92
C THR A 51 -2.81 -3.73 -7.72
N TYR A 52 -2.17 -3.29 -8.80
CA TYR A 52 -1.17 -2.21 -8.76
C TYR A 52 -1.81 -0.89 -8.32
N LEU A 53 -2.90 -0.49 -8.98
CA LEU A 53 -3.62 0.74 -8.65
C LEU A 53 -4.20 0.71 -7.24
N GLY A 54 -4.79 -0.41 -6.83
CA GLY A 54 -5.32 -0.58 -5.48
C GLY A 54 -4.24 -0.45 -4.41
N SER A 55 -3.07 -1.07 -4.62
CA SER A 55 -1.91 -0.94 -3.71
C SER A 55 -1.44 0.52 -3.59
N LEU A 56 -1.34 1.24 -4.71
CA LEU A 56 -0.98 2.67 -4.73
C LEU A 56 -2.03 3.54 -4.03
N CYS A 57 -3.32 3.28 -4.28
CA CYS A 57 -4.41 3.97 -3.62
C CYS A 57 -4.38 3.76 -2.11
N LEU A 58 -4.27 2.52 -1.63
CA LEU A 58 -4.18 2.20 -0.21
C LEU A 58 -2.97 2.88 0.46
N GLY A 59 -1.81 2.88 -0.21
CA GLY A 59 -0.62 3.62 0.24
C GLY A 59 -0.83 5.13 0.31
N THR A 60 -1.43 5.71 -0.73
CA THR A 60 -1.62 7.16 -0.84
C THR A 60 -2.65 7.66 0.16
N LEU A 61 -3.80 6.96 0.28
CA LEU A 61 -4.84 7.27 1.24
C LEU A 61 -4.32 7.17 2.67
N SER A 62 -3.60 6.08 3.01
CA SER A 62 -3.03 5.92 4.35
C SER A 62 -2.02 7.01 4.69
N GLY A 63 -1.13 7.39 3.75
CA GLY A 63 -0.21 8.51 3.95
C GLY A 63 -0.90 9.87 4.04
N LYS A 64 -1.96 10.09 3.25
CA LYS A 64 -2.77 11.33 3.30
C LYS A 64 -3.49 11.47 4.65
N VAL A 65 -4.12 10.40 5.14
CA VAL A 65 -4.76 10.36 6.47
C VAL A 65 -3.73 10.67 7.56
N ASN A 66 -2.55 10.05 7.51
CA ASN A 66 -1.47 10.33 8.45
C ASN A 66 -1.02 11.81 8.40
N ARG A 67 -0.83 12.36 7.20
CA ARG A 67 -0.44 13.78 7.02
C ARG A 67 -1.50 14.73 7.57
N VAL A 68 -2.78 14.50 7.25
CA VAL A 68 -3.90 15.32 7.73
C VAL A 68 -4.01 15.24 9.24
N SER A 69 -3.82 14.04 9.83
CA SER A 69 -3.86 13.88 11.28
C SER A 69 -2.73 14.66 11.97
N ILE A 70 -1.50 14.61 11.44
CA ILE A 70 -0.38 15.40 11.96
C ILE A 70 -0.69 16.90 11.89
N GLN A 71 -1.18 17.38 10.73
CA GLN A 71 -1.55 18.79 10.55
C GLN A 71 -2.66 19.23 11.51
N PHE A 72 -3.66 18.37 11.73
CA PHE A 72 -4.76 18.64 12.65
C PHE A 72 -4.27 18.81 14.09
N VAL A 73 -3.44 17.87 14.58
CA VAL A 73 -2.83 17.94 15.92
C VAL A 73 -1.96 19.19 16.07
N GLN A 74 -1.18 19.54 15.04
CA GLN A 74 -0.35 20.75 15.04
C GLN A 74 -1.18 22.03 15.07
N ASN A 75 -2.26 22.12 14.29
CA ASN A 75 -3.15 23.27 14.27
C ASN A 75 -3.88 23.46 15.61
N LEU A 76 -4.30 22.35 16.24
CA LEU A 76 -4.86 22.35 17.60
C LEU A 76 -3.84 22.82 18.63
N ALA A 77 -2.59 22.34 18.56
CA ALA A 77 -1.52 22.77 19.45
C ALA A 77 -1.25 24.29 19.34
N LYS A 78 -1.22 24.83 18.12
CA LYS A 78 -1.04 26.28 17.87
C LYS A 78 -2.18 27.11 18.46
N ARG A 79 -3.43 26.67 18.33
CA ARG A 79 -4.62 27.36 18.89
C ARG A 79 -4.69 27.27 20.42
N SER A 80 -4.16 26.21 21.02
CA SER A 80 -4.12 26.02 22.48
C SER A 80 -3.11 26.92 23.23
N GLY A 81 -2.30 27.70 22.51
CA GLY A 81 -1.35 28.67 23.07
C GLY A 81 -2.00 29.97 23.57
N ILE A 82 -3.27 30.21 23.25
CA ILE A 82 -4.06 31.34 23.77
C ILE A 82 -4.47 30.99 25.21
N ALA A 83 -4.14 31.86 26.16
CA ALA A 83 -4.31 31.64 27.61
C ALA A 83 -5.73 31.13 27.94
N GLY A 84 -5.84 29.93 28.53
CA GLY A 84 -7.11 29.30 28.94
C GLY A 84 -7.22 27.79 28.70
N TYR A 85 -6.33 27.19 27.91
CA TYR A 85 -6.49 25.82 27.40
C TYR A 85 -5.48 24.79 27.94
N LEU A 86 -5.00 24.94 29.19
CA LEU A 86 -3.96 24.07 29.77
C LEU A 86 -4.37 22.58 29.80
N VAL A 87 -5.66 22.31 30.05
CA VAL A 87 -6.26 20.95 29.98
C VAL A 87 -6.32 20.43 28.55
N LEU A 88 -6.66 21.29 27.59
CA LEU A 88 -6.69 20.93 26.17
C LEU A 88 -5.29 20.66 25.64
N ARG A 89 -4.28 21.41 26.08
CA ARG A 89 -2.87 21.17 25.73
C ARG A 89 -2.38 19.81 26.23
N LYS A 90 -2.79 19.39 27.44
CA LYS A 90 -2.53 18.04 27.96
C LYS A 90 -3.23 16.96 27.13
N LYS A 91 -4.51 17.15 26.76
CA LYS A 91 -5.25 16.23 25.87
C LYS A 91 -4.64 16.13 24.48
N ILE A 92 -4.22 17.25 23.88
CA ILE A 92 -3.54 17.28 22.57
C ILE A 92 -2.20 16.55 22.64
N LYS A 93 -1.41 16.73 23.71
CA LYS A 93 -0.17 15.97 23.94
C LYS A 93 -0.42 14.47 24.12
N ALA A 94 -1.57 14.09 24.68
CA ALA A 94 -1.97 12.69 24.82
C ALA A 94 -2.53 12.08 23.51
N CYS A 95 -3.04 12.91 22.59
CA CYS A 95 -3.44 12.46 21.26
C CYS A 95 -2.21 12.16 20.40
N ALA A 96 -1.98 10.87 20.13
CA ALA A 96 -1.10 10.47 19.06
C ALA A 96 -1.76 10.78 17.69
N PRO A 97 -0.99 11.22 16.68
CA PRO A 97 -1.49 11.26 15.31
C PRO A 97 -2.06 9.90 14.93
N ILE A 98 -3.13 9.89 14.15
CA ILE A 98 -3.71 8.70 13.54
C ILE A 98 -2.68 8.15 12.56
N ARG A 99 -1.92 7.17 13.05
CA ARG A 99 -0.92 6.44 12.28
C ARG A 99 -1.49 5.06 12.04
N ILE A 100 -1.65 4.72 10.77
CA ILE A 100 -1.94 3.34 10.39
C ILE A 100 -0.67 2.53 10.66
N ARG A 101 -0.71 1.69 11.70
CA ARG A 101 0.38 0.80 12.08
C ARG A 101 0.20 -0.54 11.38
N PHE A 102 1.29 -1.07 10.85
CA PHE A 102 1.41 -2.44 10.36
C PHE A 102 2.41 -3.15 11.26
N GLY A 103 1.92 -3.91 12.23
CA GLY A 103 2.76 -4.47 13.29
C GLY A 103 3.49 -3.37 14.08
N SER A 104 4.81 -3.45 14.13
CA SER A 104 5.67 -2.44 14.77
C SER A 104 6.03 -1.26 13.85
N ASN A 105 5.70 -1.32 12.56
CA ASN A 105 6.11 -0.34 11.55
C ASN A 105 4.94 0.54 11.07
N TYR A 106 5.27 1.70 10.50
CA TYR A 106 4.29 2.62 9.93
C TYR A 106 4.12 2.36 8.44
N PHE A 107 2.88 2.23 7.97
CA PHE A 107 2.61 2.19 6.55
C PHE A 107 2.75 3.60 5.99
N THR A 108 3.94 3.87 5.44
CA THR A 108 4.21 5.11 4.73
C THR A 108 3.83 4.99 3.27
N ILE A 109 3.57 6.12 2.61
CA ILE A 109 3.27 6.19 1.16
C ILE A 109 4.27 5.40 0.30
N LEU A 110 5.54 5.35 0.72
CA LEU A 110 6.60 4.68 -0.02
C LEU A 110 6.57 3.16 0.11
N THR A 111 5.97 2.62 1.18
CA THR A 111 5.96 1.19 1.52
C THR A 111 5.40 0.33 0.37
N PRO A 112 4.20 0.61 -0.19
CA PRO A 112 3.71 -0.15 -1.33
C PRO A 112 4.55 0.02 -2.58
N LEU A 113 5.16 1.19 -2.81
CA LEU A 113 6.03 1.41 -3.96
C LEU A 113 7.31 0.56 -3.88
N VAL A 114 7.90 0.45 -2.68
CA VAL A 114 9.07 -0.41 -2.43
C VAL A 114 8.68 -1.88 -2.59
N ILE A 115 7.53 -2.31 -2.05
CA ILE A 115 7.03 -3.68 -2.20
C ILE A 115 6.87 -4.01 -3.68
N ILE A 116 6.14 -3.20 -4.44
CA ILE A 116 5.94 -3.42 -5.88
C ILE A 116 7.27 -3.43 -6.64
N GLY A 117 8.19 -2.52 -6.33
CA GLY A 117 9.50 -2.48 -6.98
C GLY A 117 10.34 -3.74 -6.72
N ILE A 118 10.25 -4.29 -5.51
CA ILE A 118 10.84 -5.61 -5.18
C ILE A 118 10.11 -6.69 -5.98
N CYS A 119 8.78 -6.75 -5.92
CA CYS A 119 7.98 -7.74 -6.64
C CYS A 119 8.32 -7.81 -8.13
N ILE A 120 8.39 -6.67 -8.82
CA ILE A 120 8.77 -6.60 -10.24
C ILE A 120 10.18 -7.16 -10.46
N LYS A 121 11.16 -6.76 -9.65
CA LYS A 121 12.55 -7.27 -9.75
C LYS A 121 12.60 -8.79 -9.60
N TRP A 122 11.87 -9.35 -8.66
CA TRP A 122 11.80 -10.80 -8.44
C TRP A 122 11.11 -11.51 -9.60
N THR A 123 9.99 -10.97 -10.10
CA THR A 123 9.29 -11.51 -11.28
C THR A 123 10.20 -11.55 -12.51
N VAL A 124 10.93 -10.47 -12.79
CA VAL A 124 11.90 -10.42 -13.90
C VAL A 124 13.01 -11.46 -13.70
N LYS A 125 13.59 -11.56 -12.51
CA LYS A 125 14.60 -12.59 -12.20
C LYS A 125 14.07 -14.01 -12.41
N PHE A 126 12.86 -14.30 -11.93
CA PHE A 126 12.24 -15.62 -12.13
C PHE A 126 12.00 -15.94 -13.61
N LEU A 127 11.53 -14.96 -14.37
CA LEU A 127 11.32 -15.10 -15.80
C LEU A 127 12.64 -15.29 -16.57
N LEU A 128 13.74 -14.69 -16.10
CA LEU A 128 15.07 -14.88 -16.68
C LEU A 128 15.63 -16.26 -16.37
N VAL A 129 15.52 -16.75 -15.13
CA VAL A 129 15.97 -18.10 -14.74
C VAL A 129 15.25 -19.19 -15.55
N LYS A 130 13.95 -19.03 -15.81
CA LYS A 130 13.19 -19.95 -16.68
C LYS A 130 13.74 -20.03 -18.12
N THR A 131 14.54 -19.06 -18.56
CA THR A 131 15.13 -19.00 -19.91
C THR A 131 16.45 -19.76 -20.01
N GLU A 132 17.06 -20.16 -18.88
CA GLU A 132 18.34 -20.90 -18.85
C GLU A 132 18.14 -22.42 -18.69
N CYS A 133 16.94 -22.93 -18.96
CA CYS A 133 16.61 -24.35 -19.08
C CYS A 133 15.88 -24.60 -20.39
#